data_AF-A0A2W5RTH0-F1
#
_entry.id   AF-A0A2W5RTH0-F1
#
_cell.length_a   1.000
_cell.length_b   1.000
_cell.length_c   1.000
_cell.angle_alpha   90.00
_cell.angle_beta   90.00
_cell.angle_gamma   90.00
#
_symmetry.space_group_name_H-M   'P 1'
#
loop_
_entity.id
_entity.type
_entity.pdbx_description
1 polymer ?
#
loop_
_entity_poly.entity_id
_entity_poly.type
_entity_poly.pdbx_seq_one_letter_code
_entity_poly.pdbx_strand_id
1 'polypeptide(L)' 'MKVISQGTPPELQTYTAACGKCHSVLEFQKNEAQVKSDRNETMYVLSCPVCRNEIWIASQALKPVMQGTDFRDQPFQPK' A
#
# COMPACT_ATOMS: atom_id res chain seq x y z
N MET A 1 25.98 -15.58 23.32
CA MET A 1 24.78 -14.75 23.12
C MET A 1 23.71 -15.62 22.50
N LYS A 2 22.48 -15.68 23.04
CA LYS A 2 21.39 -16.52 22.49
C LYS A 2 20.18 -15.66 22.15
N VAL A 3 19.60 -15.86 20.97
CA VAL A 3 18.33 -15.25 20.61
C VAL A 3 17.22 -16.00 21.35
N ILE A 4 16.43 -15.27 22.14
CA ILE A 4 15.34 -15.82 22.99
C ILE A 4 13.95 -15.64 22.38
N SER A 5 13.83 -14.78 21.36
CA SER A 5 12.62 -14.61 20.55
C SER A 5 13.00 -13.96 19.24
N GLN A 6 12.29 -14.34 18.18
CA GLN A 6 12.35 -13.69 16.87
C GLN A 6 10.92 -13.34 16.50
N GLY A 7 10.65 -12.06 16.24
CA GLY A 7 9.35 -11.64 15.74
C GLY A 7 9.13 -12.19 14.32
N THR A 8 7.88 -12.47 13.97
CA THR A 8 7.49 -12.64 12.58
C THR A 8 7.66 -11.30 11.86
N PRO A 9 8.35 -11.26 10.70
CA PRO A 9 8.37 -10.05 9.88
C PRO A 9 6.93 -9.64 9.58
N PRO A 10 6.58 -8.35 9.68
CA PRO A 10 5.26 -7.91 9.25
C PRO A 10 5.06 -8.31 7.80
N GLU A 11 3.90 -8.89 7.48
CA GLU A 11 3.58 -9.33 6.12
C GLU A 11 3.86 -8.19 5.13
N LEU A 12 4.42 -8.55 3.97
CA LEU A 12 4.69 -7.64 2.86
C LEU A 12 3.36 -7.16 2.27
N GLN A 13 2.68 -6.26 2.99
CA GLN A 13 1.41 -5.71 2.58
C GLN A 13 1.63 -4.74 1.43
N THR A 14 0.99 -5.01 0.30
CA THR A 14 0.92 -4.10 -0.83
C THR A 14 -0.22 -3.12 -0.66
N TYR A 15 0.02 -1.89 -1.09
CA TYR A 15 -0.92 -0.78 -1.04
C TYR A 15 -1.15 -0.26 -2.46
N THR A 16 -2.30 0.36 -2.68
CA THR A 16 -2.62 1.02 -3.95
C THR A 16 -2.63 2.53 -3.82
N ALA A 17 -2.15 3.22 -4.85
CA ALA A 17 -2.26 4.67 -4.97
C ALA A 17 -2.53 5.07 -6.42
N ALA A 18 -3.38 6.08 -6.61
CA ALA A 18 -3.62 6.67 -7.92
C ALA A 18 -2.77 7.94 -8.09
N CYS A 19 -2.09 8.07 -9.23
CA CYS A 19 -1.41 9.31 -9.58
C CYS A 19 -2.44 10.36 -10.01
N GLY A 20 -2.50 11.49 -9.32
CA GLY A 20 -3.42 12.59 -9.69
C GLY A 20 -3.13 13.26 -11.04
N LYS A 21 -1.93 13.06 -11.61
CA LYS A 21 -1.51 13.69 -12.87
C LYS A 21 -1.80 12.85 -14.12
N CYS A 22 -1.49 11.56 -14.07
CA CYS A 22 -1.65 10.65 -15.21
C CYS A 22 -2.70 9.57 -14.99
N HIS A 23 -3.37 9.58 -13.84
CA HIS A 23 -4.43 8.65 -13.45
C HIS A 23 -4.02 7.17 -13.41
N SER A 24 -2.72 6.86 -13.52
CA SER A 24 -2.22 5.51 -13.33
C SER A 24 -2.40 5.06 -11.89
N VAL A 25 -2.88 3.83 -11.71
CA VAL A 25 -2.95 3.15 -10.41
C VAL A 25 -1.66 2.36 -10.22
N LEU A 26 -1.02 2.55 -9.08
CA LEU A 26 0.25 1.95 -8.71
C LEU A 26 0.05 1.05 -7.51
N GLU A 27 0.67 -0.12 -7.56
CA GLU A 27 0.85 -1.00 -6.41
C GLU A 27 2.26 -0.80 -5.85
N PHE A 28 2.37 -0.69 -4.53
CA PHE A 28 3.64 -0.45 -3.87
C PHE A 28 3.67 -1.04 -2.47
N GLN A 29 4.87 -1.28 -1.95
CA GLN A 29 5.11 -1.63 -0.55
C GLN A 29 5.59 -0.41 0.23
N LYS A 30 5.36 -0.37 1.56
CA LYS A 30 5.78 0.76 2.41
C LYS A 30 7.28 1.05 2.37
N ASN A 31 8.12 0.04 2.14
CA ASN A 31 9.58 0.16 2.00
C ASN A 31 10.02 0.82 0.67
N GLU A 32 9.16 0.83 -0.35
CA GLU A 32 9.41 1.49 -1.64
C GLU A 32 9.07 2.99 -1.59
N ALA A 33 8.25 3.40 -0.62
CA ALA A 33 7.90 4.79 -0.40
C ALA A 33 8.89 5.51 0.51
N GLN A 34 9.19 6.77 0.20
CA GLN A 34 9.92 7.63 1.11
C GLN A 34 9.00 8.10 2.23
N VAL A 35 9.41 7.91 3.48
CA VAL A 35 8.65 8.38 4.64
C VAL A 35 9.06 9.83 4.96
N LYS A 36 8.09 10.73 5.01
CA LYS A 36 8.26 12.13 5.42
C LYS A 36 7.25 12.47 6.52
N SER A 37 7.55 13.51 7.29
CA SER A 37 6.61 14.12 8.24
C SER A 37 6.12 15.43 7.65
N ASP A 38 4.81 15.60 7.52
CA ASP A 38 4.17 16.88 7.15
C ASP A 38 3.05 17.17 8.16
N ARG A 39 3.03 18.38 8.74
CA ARG A 39 2.02 18.79 9.74
C ARG A 39 1.78 17.79 10.89
N ASN A 40 2.83 17.15 11.39
CA ASN A 40 2.79 16.08 12.40
C ASN A 40 2.09 14.79 11.95
N GLU A 41 1.91 14.61 10.64
CA GLU A 41 1.37 13.40 10.03
C GLU A 41 2.46 12.66 9.24
N THR A 42 2.43 11.33 9.31
CA THR A 42 3.35 10.49 8.54
C THR A 42 2.85 10.39 7.10
N MET A 43 3.68 10.83 6.15
CA MET A 43 3.41 10.82 4.73
C MET A 43 4.31 9.82 4.02
N TYR A 44 3.74 9.05 3.11
CA TYR A 44 4.42 8.17 2.18
C TYR A 44 4.49 8.85 0.82
N VAL A 45 5.70 9.07 0.33
CA VAL A 45 5.96 9.77 -0.93
C VAL A 45 6.50 8.78 -1.96
N LEU A 46 5.79 8.66 -3.08
CA LEU A 46 6.16 7.82 -4.21
C LEU A 46 6.43 8.69 -5.44
N SER A 47 7.38 8.27 -6.28
CA SER A 47 7.52 8.84 -7.61
C SER A 47 6.71 8.01 -8.60
N CYS A 48 5.79 8.64 -9.32
CA CYS A 48 5.03 7.97 -10.37
C CYS A 48 5.98 7.53 -11.50
N PRO A 49 6.09 6.23 -11.82
CA PRO A 49 7.02 5.75 -12.85
C PRO A 49 6.66 6.24 -14.26
N VAL A 50 5.41 6.62 -14.49
CA VAL A 50 4.90 7.07 -15.79
C VAL A 50 5.22 8.55 -16.04
N CYS A 51 4.83 9.43 -15.11
CA CYS A 51 4.92 10.88 -15.31
C CYS A 51 5.91 11.59 -14.37
N ARG A 52 6.64 10.84 -13.55
CA ARG A 52 7.62 11.30 -12.54
C ARG A 52 7.06 12.27 -11.49
N ASN A 53 5.74 12.39 -11.41
CA ASN A 53 5.08 13.21 -10.42
C ASN A 53 5.18 12.56 -9.03
N GLU A 54 5.43 13.35 -8.00
CA GLU A 54 5.36 12.87 -6.63
C GLU A 54 3.91 12.63 -6.21
N ILE A 55 3.67 11.52 -5.53
CA ILE A 55 2.37 11.15 -4.96
C ILE A 55 2.56 11.13 -3.45
N TRP A 56 1.83 12.00 -2.77
CA TRP A 56 1.89 12.17 -1.32
C TRP A 56 0.67 11.49 -0.70
N ILE A 57 0.92 10.50 0.16
CA ILE A 57 -0.12 9.66 0.74
C ILE A 57 0.00 9.69 2.25
N ALA A 58 -1.02 10.21 2.92
CA ALA A 58 -1.16 10.14 4.36
C ALA A 58 -1.18 8.69 4.85
N SER A 59 -0.56 8.40 5.99
CA SER A 59 -0.56 7.06 6.59
C SER A 59 -1.98 6.52 6.84
N GLN A 60 -2.90 7.40 7.23
CA GLN A 60 -4.33 7.09 7.42
C GLN A 60 -5.10 6.88 6.11
N ALA A 61 -4.57 7.35 4.97
CA ALA A 61 -5.20 7.21 3.65
C ALA A 61 -4.67 6.01 2.84
N LEU A 62 -3.74 5.24 3.40
CA LEU A 62 -3.20 4.04 2.77
C LEU A 62 -4.31 3.00 2.57
N LYS A 63 -4.48 2.55 1.31
CA LYS A 63 -5.44 1.51 0.96
C LYS A 63 -4.69 0.21 0.71
N PRO A 64 -4.80 -0.80 1.58
CA PRO A 64 -4.22 -2.11 1.31
C PRO A 64 -4.89 -2.70 0.07
N VAL A 65 -4.11 -3.38 -0.77
CA VAL A 65 -4.69 -4.28 -1.78
C VAL A 65 -5.39 -5.38 -0.98
N MET A 66 -6.72 -5.37 -0.93
CA MET A 66 -7.44 -6.56 -0.50
C MET A 66 -7.14 -7.63 -1.53
N GLN A 67 -6.29 -8.60 -1.18
CA GLN A 67 -6.22 -9.85 -1.91
C GLN A 67 -7.60 -10.49 -1.77
N GLY A 68 -8.48 -10.21 -2.73
CA GLY A 68 -9.76 -10.87 -2.83
C GLY A 68 -9.46 -12.36 -2.94
N THR A 69 -9.80 -13.11 -1.90
CA THR A 69 -9.97 -14.56 -2.04
C THR A 69 -10.94 -14.75 -3.20
N ASP A 70 -10.54 -15.59 -4.14
CA ASP A 70 -11.18 -15.80 -5.42
C ASP A 70 -12.71 -15.76 -5.35
N PHE A 71 -13.33 -14.96 -6.23
CA PHE A 71 -14.79 -14.85 -6.37
C PHE A 71 -15.47 -16.21 -6.70
N ARG A 72 -14.69 -17.26 -6.94
CA ARG A 72 -15.14 -18.63 -7.21
C ARG A 72 -15.83 -19.30 -6.01
N ASP A 73 -15.67 -18.79 -4.80
CA ASP A 73 -16.30 -19.38 -3.60
C ASP A 73 -17.66 -18.77 -3.20
N GLN A 74 -18.24 -17.87 -3.99
CA GLN A 74 -19.59 -17.38 -3.70
C GLN A 74 -20.65 -18.39 -4.14
N PRO A 75 -21.42 -19.02 -3.22
CA PRO A 75 -22.53 -19.86 -3.62
C PRO A 75 -23.59 -19.01 -4.32
N PHE A 76 -23.91 -19.37 -5.56
CA PHE A 76 -24.98 -18.77 -6.34
C PHE A 76 -26.31 -18.86 -5.57
N GLN A 77 -26.93 -17.71 -5.31
CA GLN A 77 -28.27 -17.60 -4.71
C GLN A 77 -29.26 -17.26 -5.83
N PRO A 78 -30.02 -18.23 -6.38
CA PRO A 78 -31.10 -17.92 -7.31
C PRO A 78 -32.23 -17.17 -6.60
N LYS A 79 -32.78 -16.16 -7.27
CA LYS A 79 -34.05 -15.50 -6.90
C LYS A 79 -35.24 -16.35 -7.32
#